data_AF-A0A930Z2N1-F1
#
_entry.id   AF-A0A930Z2N1-F1
#
_cell.length_a   1.000
_cell.length_b   1.000
_cell.length_c   1.000
_cell.angle_alpha   90.00
_cell.angle_beta   90.00
_cell.angle_gamma   90.00
#
_symmetry.space_group_name_H-M   'P 1'
#
loop_
_entity.id
_entity.type
_entity.pdbx_description
1 polymer ?
#
loop_
_entity_poly.entity_id
_entity_poly.type
_entity_poly.pdbx_seq_one_letter_code
_entity_poly.pdbx_strand_id
1 'polypeptide(L)'
;MSHHRQLKTQTRALLAGLGTCPDEVAESLRAAGVTGVPMDNRRCAVALYLGALMGGDPRVRSVNVGRCSLFIDTVAPPDFRPAGRLLVQLPKPVRQFVAAFDTQSYPEVIRNPTARPCLDAAHQTEVPVR
;
A
#
# COMPACT_ATOMS: atom_id res chain seq x y z
N MET A 1 12.69 -20.24 15.46
CA MET A 1 11.93 -18.97 15.49
C MET A 1 10.89 -19.01 14.38
N SER A 2 9.58 -18.97 14.68
CA SER A 2 8.54 -19.13 13.64
C SER A 2 8.56 -17.97 12.64
N HIS A 3 8.58 -18.28 11.34
CA HIS A 3 8.62 -17.29 10.24
C HIS A 3 7.55 -16.20 10.34
N HIS A 4 6.36 -16.52 10.84
CA HIS A 4 5.28 -15.54 11.09
C HIS A 4 5.66 -14.45 12.09
N ARG A 5 6.49 -14.77 13.10
CA ARG A 5 6.94 -13.78 14.08
C ARG A 5 7.90 -12.78 13.45
N GLN A 6 8.80 -13.24 12.59
CA GLN A 6 9.75 -12.37 11.88
C GLN A 6 9.01 -11.42 10.93
N LEU A 7 8.08 -11.95 10.13
CA LEU A 7 7.24 -11.13 9.25
C LEU A 7 6.47 -10.08 10.03
N LYS A 8 5.85 -10.46 11.17
CA LYS A 8 5.12 -9.53 12.04
C LYS A 8 6.01 -8.41 12.59
N THR A 9 7.23 -8.74 13.03
CA THR A 9 8.18 -7.75 13.55
C THR A 9 8.64 -6.80 12.45
N GLN A 10 8.95 -7.32 11.25
CA GLN A 10 9.33 -6.51 10.10
C GLN A 10 8.20 -5.56 9.69
N THR A 11 6.96 -6.06 9.57
CA THR A 11 5.79 -5.22 9.26
C THR A 11 5.59 -4.11 10.31
N ARG A 12 5.77 -4.42 11.61
CA ARG A 12 5.67 -3.42 12.67
C ARG A 12 6.75 -2.34 12.56
N ALA A 13 7.99 -2.74 12.26
CA ALA A 13 9.08 -1.78 12.08
C ALA A 13 8.83 -0.86 10.88
N LEU A 14 8.35 -1.41 9.75
CA LEU A 14 7.96 -0.61 8.58
C LEU A 14 6.83 0.37 8.89
N LEU A 15 5.80 -0.08 9.60
CA LEU A 15 4.68 0.77 10.02
C LEU A 15 5.11 1.87 11.00
N ALA A 16 6.08 1.60 11.87
CA ALA A 16 6.63 2.60 12.79
C ALA A 16 7.54 3.61 12.06
N GLY A 17 8.23 3.18 11.00
CA GLY A 17 9.08 4.03 10.18
C GLY A 17 8.33 5.00 9.27
N LEU A 18 7.01 4.85 9.10
CA LEU A 18 6.19 5.78 8.31
C LEU A 18 6.02 7.15 8.98
N GLY A 19 6.17 7.24 10.29
CA GLY A 19 5.99 8.50 11.01
C GLY A 19 5.41 8.33 12.40
N THR A 20 5.59 9.37 13.20
CA THR A 20 5.11 9.50 14.57
C THR A 20 3.77 10.24 14.67
N CYS A 21 3.32 10.88 13.59
CA CYS A 21 2.03 11.55 13.47
C CYS A 21 1.36 11.21 12.11
N PRO A 22 0.05 11.45 11.93
CA PRO A 22 -0.64 11.09 10.68
C PRO A 22 -0.16 11.89 9.46
N ASP A 23 0.29 13.14 9.65
CA ASP A 23 0.82 13.98 8.57
C ASP A 23 2.19 13.48 8.08
N GLU A 24 3.05 13.03 8.98
CA GLU A 24 4.33 12.37 8.62
C GLU A 24 4.10 11.06 7.86
N VAL A 25 3.04 10.32 8.21
CA VAL A 25 2.63 9.12 7.46
C VAL A 25 2.20 9.49 6.04
N ALA A 26 1.38 10.54 5.89
CA ALA A 26 0.97 11.03 4.58
C ALA A 26 2.18 11.50 3.75
N GLU A 27 3.08 12.26 4.37
CA GLU A 27 4.31 12.74 3.74
C GLU A 27 5.20 11.59 3.27
N SER A 28 5.39 10.57 4.11
CA SER A 28 6.19 9.39 3.77
C SER A 28 5.58 8.61 2.60
N LEU A 29 4.25 8.46 2.58
CA LEU A 29 3.54 7.82 1.47
C LEU A 29 3.65 8.64 0.17
N ARG A 30 3.53 9.97 0.27
CA ARG A 30 3.71 10.90 -0.84
C ARG A 30 5.13 10.85 -1.39
N ALA A 31 6.14 10.90 -0.52
CA ALA A 31 7.55 10.80 -0.89
C ALA A 31 7.88 9.47 -1.57
N ALA A 32 7.20 8.38 -1.17
CA ALA A 32 7.27 7.09 -1.83
C ALA A 32 6.46 7.02 -3.16
N GLY A 33 5.77 8.08 -3.55
CA GLY A 33 4.92 8.13 -4.75
C GLY A 33 3.67 7.26 -4.67
N VAL A 34 3.27 6.84 -3.48
CA VAL A 34 2.14 5.92 -3.29
C VAL A 34 0.84 6.71 -3.13
N THR A 35 -0.12 6.40 -4.00
CA THR A 35 -1.49 6.93 -3.93
C THR A 35 -2.50 5.81 -3.77
N GLY A 36 -3.52 6.01 -2.92
CA GLY A 36 -4.52 5.00 -2.58
C GLY A 36 -5.96 5.44 -2.80
N VAL A 37 -6.90 4.52 -2.65
CA VAL A 37 -8.35 4.78 -2.73
C VAL A 37 -8.93 4.80 -1.31
N PRO A 38 -9.53 5.92 -0.86
CA PRO A 38 -10.25 5.99 0.42
C PRO A 38 -11.34 4.92 0.53
N MET A 39 -11.56 4.40 1.73
CA MET A 39 -12.55 3.35 2.05
C MET A 39 -12.35 2.00 1.33
N ASP A 40 -11.27 1.83 0.57
CA ASP A 40 -10.89 0.55 -0.02
C ASP A 40 -9.74 -0.09 0.77
N ASN A 41 -10.06 -1.10 1.57
CA ASN A 41 -9.10 -1.80 2.42
C ASN A 41 -7.89 -2.40 1.68
N ARG A 42 -8.03 -2.73 0.38
CA ARG A 42 -6.96 -3.31 -0.46
C ARG A 42 -6.20 -2.25 -1.24
N ARG A 43 -6.88 -1.19 -1.63
CA ARG A 43 -6.31 -0.08 -2.40
C ARG A 43 -5.97 1.14 -1.52
N CYS A 44 -6.07 1.04 -0.20
CA CYS A 44 -5.59 2.04 0.74
C CYS A 44 -4.09 2.30 0.52
N ALA A 45 -3.65 3.56 0.67
CA ALA A 45 -2.26 3.94 0.43
C ALA A 45 -1.28 3.12 1.30
N VAL A 46 -1.64 2.86 2.57
CA VAL A 46 -0.85 2.00 3.47
C VAL A 46 -0.78 0.56 2.98
N ALA A 47 -1.89 0.01 2.45
CA ALA A 47 -1.92 -1.35 1.91
C ALA A 47 -1.03 -1.48 0.67
N LEU A 48 -1.06 -0.49 -0.22
CA LEU A 48 -0.25 -0.45 -1.44
C LEU A 48 1.23 -0.28 -1.13
N TYR A 49 1.58 0.62 -0.20
CA TYR A 49 2.96 0.81 0.24
C TYR A 49 3.56 -0.48 0.81
N LEU A 50 2.82 -1.14 1.71
CA LEU A 50 3.26 -2.41 2.28
C LEU A 50 3.28 -3.53 1.24
N GLY A 51 2.31 -3.58 0.33
CA GLY A 51 2.29 -4.52 -0.79
C GLY A 51 3.52 -4.38 -1.69
N ALA A 52 3.95 -3.14 -1.97
CA ALA A 52 5.16 -2.88 -2.75
C ALA A 52 6.43 -3.33 -2.02
N LEU A 53 6.56 -3.04 -0.73
CA LEU A 53 7.73 -3.46 0.06
C LEU A 53 7.77 -4.97 0.31
N MET A 54 6.61 -5.59 0.50
CA MET A 54 6.48 -7.01 0.81
C MET A 54 6.32 -7.89 -0.44
N GLY A 55 6.13 -7.29 -1.62
CA GLY A 55 5.90 -8.02 -2.87
C GLY A 55 7.06 -8.90 -3.32
N GLY A 56 8.26 -8.68 -2.77
CA GLY A 56 9.41 -9.57 -2.96
C GLY A 56 9.36 -10.85 -2.09
N ASP A 57 8.46 -10.94 -1.12
CA ASP A 57 8.31 -12.13 -0.28
C ASP A 57 7.28 -13.10 -0.91
N PRO A 58 7.73 -14.26 -1.44
CA PRO A 58 6.84 -15.21 -2.12
C PRO A 58 5.77 -15.83 -1.21
N ARG A 59 5.86 -15.59 0.11
CA ARG A 59 4.89 -16.06 1.11
C ARG A 59 3.74 -15.08 1.30
N VAL A 60 3.85 -13.85 0.80
CA VAL A 60 2.81 -12.83 0.95
C VAL A 60 1.91 -12.86 -0.28
N ARG A 61 0.62 -13.18 -0.07
CA ARG A 61 -0.38 -13.19 -1.14
C ARG A 61 -1.07 -11.85 -1.29
N SER A 62 -1.48 -11.25 -0.18
CA SER A 62 -2.18 -9.97 -0.17
C SER A 62 -2.09 -9.27 1.17
N VAL A 63 -2.18 -7.94 1.13
CA VAL A 63 -2.20 -7.06 2.30
C VAL A 63 -3.50 -6.28 2.29
N ASN A 64 -4.20 -6.24 3.43
CA ASN A 64 -5.44 -5.49 3.60
C ASN A 64 -5.34 -4.65 4.87
N VAL A 65 -5.74 -3.39 4.80
CA VAL A 65 -5.85 -2.48 5.95
C VAL A 65 -7.28 -2.51 6.45
N GLY A 66 -7.49 -2.77 7.73
CA GLY A 66 -8.75 -2.54 8.43
C GLY A 66 -8.64 -1.39 9.43
N ARG A 67 -9.75 -1.06 10.11
CA ARG A 67 -9.87 0.11 10.99
C ARG A 67 -8.75 0.29 12.01
N CYS A 68 -8.26 -0.80 12.60
CA CYS A 68 -7.20 -0.76 13.61
C CYS A 68 -6.07 -1.79 13.38
N SER A 69 -6.21 -2.61 12.34
CA SER A 69 -5.34 -3.77 12.13
C SER A 69 -5.04 -3.95 10.64
N LEU A 70 -3.83 -4.37 10.36
CA LEU A 70 -3.39 -4.87 9.07
C LEU A 70 -3.53 -6.39 9.03
N PHE A 71 -4.07 -6.91 7.93
CA PHE A 71 -4.19 -8.33 7.66
C PHE A 71 -3.29 -8.68 6.48
N ILE A 72 -2.37 -9.62 6.69
CA ILE A 72 -1.52 -10.17 5.65
C ILE A 72 -1.95 -11.61 5.42
N ASP A 73 -2.50 -11.88 4.23
CA ASP A 73 -2.80 -13.24 3.82
C ASP A 73 -1.52 -13.88 3.29
N THR A 74 -1.17 -15.04 3.83
CA THR A 74 0.08 -15.74 3.52
C THR A 74 -0.21 -17.01 2.74
N VAL A 75 0.77 -17.43 1.95
CA VAL A 75 0.77 -18.67 1.17
C VAL A 75 2.02 -19.48 1.46
N ALA A 76 1.91 -20.80 1.31
CA ALA A 76 3.02 -21.73 1.42
C ALA A 76 3.51 -22.11 0.02
N PRO A 77 4.74 -21.72 -0.37
CA PRO A 77 5.39 -22.27 -1.55
C PRO A 77 5.65 -23.78 -1.39
N PRO A 78 5.72 -24.55 -2.49
CA PRO A 78 5.60 -24.12 -3.89
C PRO A 78 4.15 -24.06 -4.40
N ASP A 79 3.19 -24.68 -3.71
CA ASP A 79 1.81 -24.82 -4.21
C ASP A 79 0.97 -23.53 -4.08
N PHE A 80 1.53 -22.47 -3.50
CA PHE A 80 0.84 -21.21 -3.17
C PHE A 80 -0.49 -21.41 -2.43
N ARG A 81 -0.61 -22.51 -1.67
CA ARG A 81 -1.79 -22.81 -0.86
C ARG A 81 -1.89 -21.79 0.27
N PRO A 82 -3.11 -21.38 0.67
CA PRO A 82 -3.30 -20.51 1.83
C PRO A 82 -2.61 -21.10 3.07
N ALA A 83 -1.66 -20.35 3.65
CA ALA A 83 -0.91 -20.74 4.84
C ALA A 83 -1.43 -20.08 6.12
N GLY A 84 -2.44 -19.21 5.98
CA GLY A 84 -3.09 -18.51 7.07
C GLY A 84 -3.04 -16.99 6.90
N ARG A 85 -3.55 -16.31 7.93
CA ARG A 85 -3.66 -14.85 7.98
C ARG A 85 -2.90 -14.32 9.19
N LEU A 86 -1.99 -13.39 8.94
CA LEU A 86 -1.26 -12.68 9.99
C LEU A 86 -1.97 -11.35 10.31
N LEU A 87 -2.21 -11.11 11.60
CA LEU A 87 -2.77 -9.85 12.09
C LEU A 87 -1.69 -9.02 12.76
N VAL A 88 -1.51 -7.79 12.26
CA VAL A 88 -0.62 -6.78 12.83
C VAL A 88 -1.43 -5.58 13.26
N GLN A 89 -1.33 -5.18 14.53
CA GLN A 89 -1.98 -3.96 15.00
C GLN A 89 -1.30 -2.74 14.38
N LEU A 90 -2.10 -1.82 13.87
CA LEU A 90 -1.61 -0.57 13.32
C LEU A 90 -1.14 0.34 14.47
N PRO A 91 0.04 0.98 14.36
CA PRO A 91 0.45 2.05 15.26
C PRO A 91 -0.59 3.18 15.32
N LYS A 92 -0.67 3.90 16.45
CA LYS A 92 -1.63 5.00 16.65
C LYS A 92 -1.57 6.03 15.50
N PRO A 93 -0.40 6.49 15.04
CA PRO A 93 -0.32 7.48 13.96
C PRO A 93 -0.92 6.96 12.65
N VAL A 94 -0.63 5.71 12.31
CA VAL A 94 -1.18 5.07 11.09
C VAL A 94 -2.69 4.90 11.18
N ARG A 95 -3.25 4.58 12.36
CA ARG A 95 -4.71 4.52 12.54
C ARG A 95 -5.37 5.88 12.35
N GLN A 96 -4.76 6.93 12.90
CA GLN A 96 -5.25 8.30 12.74
C GLN A 96 -5.18 8.73 11.28
N PHE A 97 -4.09 8.40 10.59
CA PHE A 97 -3.95 8.61 9.16
C PHE A 97 -5.05 7.89 8.38
N VAL A 98 -5.28 6.58 8.59
CA VAL A 98 -6.31 5.82 7.87
C VAL A 98 -7.69 6.45 8.07
N ALA A 99 -8.04 6.83 9.31
CA ALA A 99 -9.31 7.48 9.60
C ALA A 99 -9.47 8.83 8.86
N ALA A 100 -8.42 9.66 8.83
CA ALA A 100 -8.42 10.95 8.14
C ALA A 100 -8.33 10.81 6.61
N PHE A 101 -7.67 9.75 6.12
CA PHE A 101 -7.59 9.40 4.71
C PHE A 101 -8.96 8.94 4.18
N ASP A 102 -9.70 8.16 4.96
CA ASP A 102 -11.08 7.76 4.63
C ASP A 102 -12.03 8.96 4.59
N THR A 103 -11.78 10.02 5.36
CA THR A 103 -12.49 11.31 5.27
C THR A 103 -11.91 12.27 4.22
N GLN A 104 -11.02 11.77 3.36
CA GLN A 104 -10.40 12.51 2.26
C GLN A 104 -9.56 13.74 2.68
N SER A 105 -9.03 13.76 3.89
CA SER A 105 -8.26 14.89 4.43
C SER A 105 -6.84 15.03 3.87
N TYR A 106 -6.38 14.05 3.08
CA TYR A 106 -5.04 14.01 2.48
C TYR A 106 -5.11 13.85 0.95
N PRO A 107 -5.55 14.88 0.20
CA PRO A 107 -5.76 14.80 -1.25
C PRO A 107 -4.52 14.39 -2.05
N GLU A 108 -3.32 14.73 -1.57
CA GLU A 108 -2.03 14.46 -2.21
C GLU A 108 -1.65 12.97 -2.29
N VAL A 109 -2.21 12.13 -1.41
CA VAL A 109 -2.02 10.68 -1.40
C VAL A 109 -3.28 9.92 -1.86
N ILE A 110 -4.33 10.64 -2.26
CA ILE A 110 -5.52 10.04 -2.84
C ILE A 110 -5.31 9.85 -4.33
N ARG A 111 -5.45 8.61 -4.77
CA ARG A 111 -5.44 8.26 -6.19
C ARG A 111 -6.68 8.85 -6.82
N ASN A 112 -6.47 9.86 -7.66
CA ASN A 112 -7.55 10.43 -8.45
C ASN A 112 -7.91 9.43 -9.57
N PRO A 113 -9.11 8.81 -9.57
CA PRO A 113 -9.49 7.86 -10.62
C PRO A 113 -9.63 8.52 -12.00
N THR A 114 -9.66 9.85 -12.07
CA THR A 114 -9.74 10.63 -13.30
C THR A 114 -8.38 11.00 -13.89
N ALA A 115 -7.27 10.69 -13.22
CA ALA A 115 -5.95 10.69 -13.85
C ALA A 115 -5.88 9.51 -14.82
N ARG A 116 -6.51 9.66 -15.99
CA ARG A 116 -6.13 8.87 -17.16
C ARG A 116 -4.61 9.03 -17.30
N PRO A 117 -3.83 7.95 -17.46
CA PRO A 117 -2.51 8.14 -18.00
C PRO A 117 -2.73 8.86 -19.32
N CYS A 118 -2.22 10.09 -19.45
CA CYS A 118 -2.03 10.70 -20.74
C CYS A 118 -1.11 9.74 -21.48
N LEU A 119 -1.71 8.83 -22.26
CA LEU A 119 -1.04 8.20 -23.38
C LEU A 119 -0.72 9.37 -24.29
N ASP A 120 0.48 9.92 -24.12
CA ASP A 120 1.04 10.90 -25.02
C ASP A 120 1.03 10.29 -26.42
N ALA A 121 0.08 10.79 -27.19
CA ALA A 121 -0.01 10.63 -28.62
C ALA A 121 1.22 11.31 -29.24
N ALA A 122 2.25 10.54 -29.50
CA ALA A 122 3.35 10.96 -30.34
C ALA A 122 3.73 9.81 -31.28
N HIS A 123 3.01 9.70 -32.40
CA HIS A 123 3.53 9.23 -33.69
C HIS A 123 2.61 9.77 -34.80
N GLN A 124 2.71 11.07 -35.06
CA GLN A 124 2.38 11.63 -36.37
C GLN A 124 3.66 12.21 -36.95
N THR A 125 4.23 11.49 -37.91
CA THR A 125 5.01 12.10 -38.98
C THR A 125 4.48 11.49 -40.26
N GLU A 126 3.53 12.20 -40.86
CA GLU A 126 3.21 12.07 -42.27
C GLU A 126 4.49 12.30 -43.08
N VAL A 127 4.79 11.37 -43.98
CA VAL A 127 5.81 11.53 -45.01
C VAL A 127 5.06 11.98 -46.27
N PRO A 128 5.29 13.19 -46.81
CA PRO A 128 4.80 13.51 -48.14
C PRO A 128 5.87 13.06 -49.15
N VAL A 129 5.58 12.02 -49.94
CA VAL A 129 6.37 11.72 -51.14
C VAL A 129 5.69 12.43 -52.32
N ARG A 130 6.46 13.31 -52.94
CA ARG A 130 6.16 13.96 -54.22
C ARG A 130 6.36 13.00 -55.38
#